data_AF-A0A524NFT7-F1
#
_entry.id   AF-A0A524NFT7-F1
#
_cell.length_a   1.000
_cell.length_b   1.000
_cell.length_c   1.000
_cell.angle_alpha   90.00
_cell.angle_beta   90.00
_cell.angle_gamma   90.00
#
_symmetry.space_group_name_H-M   'P 1'
#
loop_
_entity.id
_entity.type
_entity.pdbx_description
1 polymer ?
#
loop_
_entity_poly.entity_id
_entity_poly.type
_entity_poly.pdbx_seq_one_letter_code
_entity_poly.pdbx_strand_id
1 'polypeptide(L)'
;MSKRFSFMEDGTIQNRKERTNMARDLTQEHIMKLCLPPELYLAVIKFQVQKELGKSYAGLLLVTKAAYQEKLISKEIYEKYLYRYSRKLVPEEEPQKLTAEQQKEKQKLDEKTRTFSILPSQWEIHPDPEWRERWINDAQKWQDQIPEAKEFLKKVGVDTFPDE
;
A
#
# COMPACT_ATOMS: atom_id res chain seq x y z
N MET A 1 54.60 37.78 -20.88
CA MET A 1 53.39 38.31 -20.21
C MET A 1 52.68 37.16 -19.51
N SER A 2 52.60 37.24 -18.18
CA SER A 2 51.94 36.28 -17.30
C SER A 2 50.46 36.66 -17.14
N LYS A 3 49.54 35.68 -17.17
CA LYS A 3 48.22 35.74 -16.52
C LYS A 3 47.59 34.33 -16.42
N ARG A 4 47.56 33.84 -15.17
CA ARG A 4 46.50 33.10 -14.44
C ARG A 4 45.48 32.28 -15.26
N PHE A 5 45.23 31.04 -14.84
CA PHE A 5 44.09 30.73 -13.96
C PHE A 5 44.23 29.32 -13.34
N SER A 6 44.23 29.30 -12.01
CA SER A 6 44.09 28.13 -11.16
C SER A 6 42.61 27.98 -10.76
N PHE A 7 42.04 26.80 -10.93
CA PHE A 7 40.83 26.31 -10.26
C PHE A 7 40.87 24.77 -10.42
N MET A 8 41.35 23.99 -9.44
CA MET A 8 40.66 23.48 -8.25
C MET A 8 39.29 22.83 -8.51
N GLU A 9 39.19 21.59 -7.99
CA GLU A 9 37.99 20.77 -7.76
C GLU A 9 37.52 19.84 -8.88
N ASP A 10 37.99 18.59 -8.83
CA ASP A 10 37.22 17.41 -9.25
C ASP A 10 37.48 16.23 -8.29
N GLY A 11 37.29 16.49 -6.99
CA GLY A 11 37.36 15.50 -5.91
C GLY A 11 36.01 14.85 -5.55
N THR A 12 34.96 15.13 -6.32
CA THR A 12 33.56 14.91 -5.89
C THR A 12 32.87 13.75 -6.62
N ILE A 13 33.48 13.16 -7.64
CA ILE A 13 32.83 12.11 -8.45
C ILE A 13 33.12 10.69 -7.93
N GLN A 14 34.30 10.43 -7.35
CA GLN A 14 34.64 9.10 -6.79
C GLN A 14 33.80 8.75 -5.55
N ASN A 15 33.51 9.72 -4.69
CA ASN A 15 32.73 9.51 -3.46
C ASN A 15 31.25 9.14 -3.69
N ARG A 16 30.69 9.41 -4.88
CA ARG A 16 29.27 9.09 -5.17
C ARG A 16 29.07 7.63 -5.56
N LYS A 17 30.05 7.01 -6.24
CA LYS A 17 30.02 5.57 -6.59
C LYS A 17 30.25 4.67 -5.38
N GLU A 18 31.13 5.07 -4.46
CA GLU A 18 31.39 4.28 -3.25
C GLU A 18 30.21 4.33 -2.27
N ARG A 19 29.51 5.47 -2.14
CA ARG A 19 28.29 5.57 -1.32
C ARG A 19 27.08 4.84 -1.91
N THR A 20 27.03 4.59 -3.22
CA THR A 20 25.97 3.78 -3.83
C THR A 20 26.22 2.27 -3.73
N ASN A 21 27.47 1.85 -3.53
CA ASN A 21 27.79 0.44 -3.29
C ASN A 21 27.51 0.00 -1.84
N MET A 22 27.55 0.91 -0.87
CA MET A 22 27.28 0.59 0.55
C MET A 22 25.78 0.49 0.89
N ALA A 23 24.88 0.96 0.02
CA ALA A 23 23.43 0.88 0.21
C ALA A 23 22.80 -0.39 -0.41
N ARG A 24 23.64 -1.25 -1.01
CA ARG A 24 23.26 -2.56 -1.53
C ARG A 24 23.94 -3.68 -0.78
N ASP A 25 24.03 -3.57 0.55
CA ASP A 25 23.94 -4.76 1.41
C ASP A 25 22.52 -5.31 1.27
N LEU A 26 22.32 -5.89 0.09
CA LEU A 26 21.27 -6.81 -0.25
C LEU A 26 21.27 -7.81 0.89
N THR A 27 20.23 -7.77 1.72
CA THR A 27 19.79 -8.96 2.44
C THR A 27 19.47 -9.97 1.36
N GLN A 28 20.50 -10.68 0.89
CA GLN A 28 20.36 -11.70 -0.11
C GLN A 28 19.55 -12.77 0.58
N GLU A 29 18.25 -12.81 0.30
CA GLU A 29 17.35 -13.80 0.86
C GLU A 29 17.83 -15.16 0.35
N HIS A 30 18.58 -15.86 1.19
CA HIS A 30 19.07 -17.19 0.86
C HIS A 30 17.89 -18.14 0.96
N ILE A 31 17.37 -18.57 -0.18
CA ILE A 31 16.31 -19.57 -0.25
C ILE A 31 16.94 -20.95 0.02
N MET A 32 16.86 -21.40 1.27
CA MET A 32 17.27 -22.74 1.65
C MET A 32 16.12 -23.73 1.40
N LYS A 33 16.32 -24.67 0.46
CA LYS A 33 15.40 -25.80 0.26
C LYS A 33 15.74 -26.90 1.26
N LEU A 34 14.84 -27.16 2.20
CA LEU A 34 14.95 -28.26 3.16
C LEU A 34 14.24 -29.51 2.60
N CYS A 35 15.03 -30.52 2.25
CA CYS A 35 14.51 -31.85 1.90
C CYS A 35 14.40 -32.68 3.18
N LEU A 36 13.19 -32.81 3.72
CA LEU A 36 12.94 -33.57 4.93
C LEU A 36 12.74 -35.06 4.61
N PRO A 37 13.32 -35.97 5.42
CA PRO A 37 12.90 -37.37 5.45
C PRO A 37 11.39 -37.52 5.71
N PRO A 38 10.76 -38.63 5.27
CA PRO A 38 9.31 -38.82 5.37
C PRO A 38 8.75 -38.61 6.78
N GLU A 39 9.45 -39.06 7.81
CA GLU A 39 9.05 -38.98 9.21
C GLU A 39 8.98 -37.53 9.69
N LEU A 40 10.01 -36.73 9.37
CA LEU A 40 10.06 -35.31 9.71
C LEU A 40 9.04 -34.51 8.91
N TYR A 41 8.82 -34.86 7.64
CA TYR A 41 7.80 -34.24 6.81
C TYR A 41 6.40 -34.44 7.40
N LEU A 42 6.06 -35.67 7.81
CA LEU A 42 4.79 -35.98 8.47
C LEU A 42 4.64 -35.25 9.81
N ALA A 43 5.72 -35.14 10.58
CA ALA A 43 5.72 -34.38 11.82
C ALA A 43 5.42 -32.89 11.58
N VAL A 44 6.01 -32.29 10.55
CA VAL A 44 5.74 -30.90 10.16
C VAL A 44 4.29 -30.73 9.72
N ILE A 45 3.72 -31.65 8.94
CA ILE A 45 2.29 -31.60 8.56
C ILE A 45 1.39 -31.70 9.80
N LYS A 46 1.65 -32.64 10.71
CA LYS A 46 0.88 -32.77 11.96
C LYS A 46 0.95 -31.47 12.76
N PHE A 47 2.14 -30.89 12.88
CA PHE A 47 2.33 -29.60 13.56
C PHE A 47 1.60 -28.46 12.87
N GLN A 48 1.62 -28.44 11.54
CA GLN A 48 0.89 -27.46 10.73
C GLN A 48 -0.62 -27.50 11.04
N VAL A 49 -1.22 -28.69 11.04
CA VAL A 49 -2.64 -28.89 11.33
C VAL A 49 -2.96 -28.50 12.77
N GLN A 50 -2.16 -28.95 13.74
CA GLN A 50 -2.35 -28.64 15.17
C GLN A 50 -2.30 -27.14 15.49
N LYS A 51 -1.56 -26.36 14.70
CA LYS A 51 -1.38 -24.92 14.90
C LYS A 51 -2.13 -24.06 13.91
N GLU A 52 -2.83 -24.66 12.94
CA GLU A 52 -3.56 -23.97 11.87
C GLU A 52 -2.66 -22.98 11.11
N LEU A 53 -1.42 -23.40 10.82
CA LEU A 53 -0.40 -22.56 10.18
C LEU A 53 -0.22 -22.90 8.70
N GLY A 54 0.39 -21.97 7.95
CA GLY A 54 0.90 -22.26 6.61
C GLY A 54 2.12 -23.17 6.65
N LYS A 55 2.36 -23.94 5.57
CA LYS A 55 3.52 -24.84 5.45
C LYS A 55 4.84 -24.16 5.79
N SER A 56 5.10 -22.99 5.20
CA SER A 56 6.32 -22.21 5.44
C SER A 56 6.41 -21.71 6.88
N TYR A 57 5.31 -21.24 7.46
CA TYR A 57 5.27 -20.75 8.84
C TYR A 57 5.45 -21.86 9.86
N ALA A 58 4.86 -23.03 9.63
CA ALA A 58 5.07 -24.21 10.46
C ALA A 58 6.55 -24.60 10.50
N GLY A 59 7.21 -24.66 9.33
CA GLY A 59 8.64 -24.96 9.23
C GLY A 59 9.50 -23.90 9.93
N LEU A 60 9.28 -22.62 9.63
CA LEU A 60 10.03 -21.51 10.24
C LEU A 60 9.85 -21.46 11.76
N LEU A 61 8.66 -21.73 12.27
CA LEU A 61 8.38 -21.76 13.70
C LEU A 61 9.12 -22.90 14.40
N LEU A 62 9.19 -24.08 13.78
CA LEU A 62 9.96 -25.22 14.30
C LEU A 62 11.46 -24.91 14.32
N VAL A 63 12.00 -24.33 13.23
CA VAL A 63 13.41 -23.91 13.17
C VAL A 63 13.70 -22.84 14.22
N THR A 64 12.82 -21.86 14.40
CA THR A 64 12.95 -20.80 15.41
C THR A 64 12.98 -21.38 16.82
N LYS A 65 12.11 -22.36 17.11
CA LYS A 65 12.09 -23.05 18.41
C LYS A 65 13.38 -23.84 18.65
N ALA A 66 13.84 -24.61 17.67
CA ALA A 66 15.08 -25.36 17.77
C ALA A 66 16.27 -24.42 17.99
N ALA A 67 16.37 -23.34 17.22
CA ALA A 67 17.43 -22.35 17.36
C ALA A 67 17.46 -21.69 18.75
N TYR A 68 16.29 -21.45 19.35
CA TYR A 68 16.22 -20.93 20.73
C TYR A 68 16.64 -21.97 21.77
N GLN A 69 16.21 -23.23 21.62
CA GLN A 69 16.59 -24.34 22.51
C GLN A 69 18.10 -24.57 22.50
N GLU A 70 18.72 -24.45 21.32
CA GLU A 70 20.17 -24.53 21.11
C GLU A 70 20.92 -23.24 21.49
N LYS A 71 20.22 -22.22 22.03
CA LYS A 71 20.78 -20.92 22.45
C LYS A 71 21.49 -20.15 21.32
N LEU A 72 21.12 -20.42 20.06
CA LEU A 72 21.67 -19.74 18.87
C LEU A 72 21.05 -18.35 18.67
N ILE A 73 19.86 -18.12 19.22
CA ILE A 73 19.17 -16.83 19.18
C ILE A 73 18.79 -16.39 20.61
N SER A 74 18.74 -15.08 20.82
CA SER A 74 18.29 -14.51 22.09
C SER A 74 16.78 -14.71 22.29
N LYS A 75 16.33 -14.60 23.53
CA LYS A 75 14.90 -14.65 23.88
C LYS A 75 14.09 -13.58 23.14
N GLU A 76 14.64 -12.38 23.00
CA GLU A 76 13.99 -11.27 22.28
C GLU A 76 13.77 -11.62 20.80
N ILE A 77 14.77 -12.21 20.14
CA ILE A 77 14.68 -12.65 18.75
C ILE A 77 13.65 -13.79 18.62
N TYR A 78 13.69 -14.74 19.56
CA TYR A 78 12.73 -15.83 19.61
C TYR A 78 11.28 -15.32 19.72
N GLU A 79 10.99 -14.43 20.67
CA GLU A 79 9.64 -13.89 20.88
C GLU A 79 9.15 -13.09 19.66
N LYS A 80 10.04 -12.30 19.04
CA LYS A 80 9.72 -11.57 17.81
C LYS A 80 9.28 -12.50 16.68
N TYR A 81 10.01 -13.58 16.44
CA TYR A 81 9.67 -14.53 15.37
C TYR A 81 8.55 -15.49 15.75
N LEU A 82 8.42 -15.83 17.04
CA LEU A 82 7.28 -16.58 17.56
C LEU A 82 5.99 -15.82 17.26
N TYR A 83 5.94 -14.51 17.56
CA TYR A 83 4.79 -13.67 17.23
C TYR A 83 4.53 -13.63 15.71
N ARG A 84 5.58 -13.42 14.90
CA ARG A 84 5.45 -13.33 13.43
C ARG A 84 4.90 -14.61 12.80
N TYR A 85 5.39 -15.77 13.22
CA TYR A 85 5.12 -17.06 12.57
C TYR A 85 4.00 -17.88 13.24
N SER A 86 3.45 -17.41 14.36
CA SER A 86 2.30 -18.04 15.02
C SER A 86 0.94 -17.50 14.55
N ARG A 87 0.92 -16.51 13.64
CA ARG A 87 -0.32 -16.01 13.05
C ARG A 87 -1.01 -17.13 12.26
N LYS A 88 -2.24 -17.43 12.66
CA LYS A 88 -3.09 -18.44 12.01
C LYS A 88 -3.39 -18.05 10.57
N LEU A 89 -3.65 -19.06 9.73
CA LEU A 89 -4.11 -18.88 8.35
C LEU A 89 -5.55 -18.37 8.24
N VAL A 90 -6.29 -18.28 9.34
CA VAL A 90 -7.62 -17.69 9.31
C VAL A 90 -7.44 -16.23 8.89
N PRO A 91 -8.05 -15.80 7.78
CA PRO A 91 -7.96 -14.40 7.38
C PRO A 91 -8.57 -13.59 8.54
N GLU A 92 -7.74 -12.79 9.21
CA GLU A 92 -8.18 -11.47 9.64
C GLU A 92 -8.96 -10.92 8.46
N GLU A 93 -10.29 -10.83 8.64
CA GLU A 93 -11.31 -10.55 7.63
C GLU A 93 -10.67 -9.94 6.38
N GLU A 94 -10.57 -10.72 5.28
CA GLU A 94 -10.14 -10.13 4.01
C GLU A 94 -11.02 -8.88 3.84
N PRO A 95 -10.44 -7.66 3.70
CA PRO A 95 -11.26 -6.49 3.43
C PRO A 95 -12.04 -6.87 2.18
N GLN A 96 -13.37 -7.01 2.32
CA GLN A 96 -14.25 -7.63 1.34
C GLN A 96 -13.74 -7.27 -0.05
N LYS A 97 -13.16 -8.24 -0.77
CA LYS A 97 -12.67 -8.00 -2.12
C LYS A 97 -13.90 -7.56 -2.90
N LEU A 98 -14.01 -6.25 -3.10
CA LEU A 98 -15.10 -5.65 -3.85
C LEU A 98 -15.19 -6.43 -5.15
N THR A 99 -16.38 -6.95 -5.44
CA THR A 99 -16.63 -7.62 -6.72
C THR A 99 -16.26 -6.67 -7.86
N ALA A 100 -15.96 -7.20 -9.05
CA ALA A 100 -15.53 -6.38 -10.20
C ALA A 100 -16.55 -5.26 -10.51
N GLU A 101 -17.82 -5.46 -10.17
CA GLU A 101 -18.90 -4.46 -10.27
C GLU A 101 -18.76 -3.37 -9.21
N GLN A 102 -18.57 -3.73 -7.93
CA GLN A 102 -18.35 -2.78 -6.84
C GLN A 102 -17.06 -1.97 -7.00
N GLN A 103 -16.01 -2.54 -7.62
CA GLN A 103 -14.80 -1.79 -7.95
C GLN A 103 -15.05 -0.74 -9.03
N LYS A 104 -15.84 -1.07 -10.06
CA LYS A 104 -16.22 -0.12 -11.10
C LYS A 104 -17.10 1.01 -10.54
N GLU A 105 -18.03 0.69 -9.64
CA GLU A 105 -18.84 1.70 -8.97
C GLU A 105 -18.00 2.63 -8.11
N LYS A 106 -17.05 2.09 -7.33
CA LYS A 106 -16.12 2.89 -6.55
C LYS A 106 -15.24 3.78 -7.44
N GLN A 107 -14.74 3.26 -8.56
CA GLN A 107 -13.96 4.05 -9.52
C GLN A 107 -14.78 5.19 -10.14
N LYS A 108 -16.04 4.92 -10.53
CA LYS A 108 -16.95 5.96 -11.04
C LYS A 108 -17.22 7.03 -9.98
N LEU A 109 -17.42 6.62 -8.73
CA LEU A 109 -17.63 7.55 -7.61
C LEU A 109 -16.38 8.42 -7.39
N ASP A 110 -15.20 7.81 -7.31
CA ASP A 110 -13.92 8.51 -7.13
C ASP A 110 -13.63 9.50 -8.29
N GLU A 111 -13.94 9.12 -9.53
CA GLU A 111 -13.81 9.99 -10.70
C GLU A 111 -14.76 11.19 -10.63
N LYS A 112 -16.02 10.97 -10.24
CA LYS A 112 -17.00 12.04 -10.07
C LYS A 112 -16.63 12.98 -8.92
N THR A 113 -16.18 12.45 -7.79
CA THR A 113 -15.65 13.22 -6.65
C THR A 113 -14.50 14.13 -7.09
N ARG A 114 -13.52 13.60 -7.82
CA ARG A 114 -12.40 14.41 -8.35
C ARG A 114 -12.88 15.49 -9.31
N THR A 115 -13.84 15.16 -10.17
CA THR A 115 -14.41 16.09 -11.12
C THR A 115 -15.06 17.26 -10.40
N PHE A 116 -15.93 17.00 -9.41
CA PHE A 116 -16.59 18.05 -8.62
C PHE A 116 -15.62 18.86 -7.75
N SER A 117 -14.49 18.29 -7.33
CA SER A 117 -13.45 19.02 -6.60
C SER A 117 -12.74 20.07 -7.48
N ILE A 118 -12.50 19.75 -8.76
CA ILE A 118 -11.81 20.65 -9.70
C ILE A 118 -12.77 21.65 -10.36
N LEU A 119 -14.02 21.26 -10.56
CA LEU A 119 -15.03 22.01 -11.29
C LEU A 119 -15.22 23.47 -10.82
N PRO A 120 -15.22 23.81 -9.51
CA PRO A 120 -15.27 25.20 -9.06
C PRO A 120 -14.18 26.10 -9.63
N SER A 121 -12.96 25.56 -9.84
CA SER A 121 -11.84 26.33 -10.39
C SER A 121 -12.03 26.68 -11.88
N GLN A 122 -12.79 25.84 -12.59
CA GLN A 122 -13.07 26.03 -14.02
C GLN A 122 -14.35 26.85 -14.24
N TRP A 123 -15.22 26.92 -13.23
CA TRP A 123 -16.53 27.58 -13.29
C TRP A 123 -16.45 29.06 -13.66
N GLU A 124 -15.50 29.79 -13.09
CA GLU A 124 -15.30 31.22 -13.36
C GLU A 124 -14.65 31.48 -14.73
N ILE A 125 -13.93 30.49 -15.27
CA ILE A 125 -13.14 30.61 -16.50
C ILE A 125 -13.99 30.24 -17.73
N HIS A 126 -14.92 29.29 -17.58
CA HIS A 126 -15.69 28.77 -18.71
C HIS A 126 -16.89 29.68 -19.06
N PRO A 127 -16.96 30.25 -20.28
CA PRO A 127 -18.00 31.22 -20.66
C PRO A 127 -19.29 30.57 -21.18
N ASP A 128 -19.28 29.27 -21.47
CA ASP A 128 -20.40 28.57 -22.10
C ASP A 128 -21.55 28.25 -21.10
N PRO A 129 -22.78 28.77 -21.33
CA PRO A 129 -23.93 28.51 -20.47
C PRO A 129 -24.46 27.07 -20.54
N GLU A 130 -24.39 26.40 -21.70
CA GLU A 130 -24.87 25.01 -21.83
C GLU A 130 -23.98 24.05 -21.03
N TRP A 131 -22.68 24.32 -21.01
CA TRP A 131 -21.72 23.61 -20.17
C TRP A 131 -22.05 23.77 -18.69
N ARG A 132 -22.39 24.98 -18.25
CA ARG A 132 -22.75 25.27 -16.84
C ARG A 132 -24.01 24.53 -16.42
N GLU A 133 -25.05 24.58 -17.25
CA GLU A 133 -26.32 23.90 -16.99
C GLU A 133 -26.15 22.38 -16.91
N ARG A 134 -25.35 21.80 -17.82
CA ARG A 134 -25.02 20.38 -17.80
C ARG A 134 -24.40 19.94 -16.47
N TRP A 135 -23.48 20.72 -15.92
CA TRP A 135 -22.81 20.39 -14.66
C TRP A 135 -23.67 20.63 -13.42
N ILE A 136 -24.58 21.61 -13.45
CA ILE A 136 -25.60 21.77 -12.41
C ILE A 136 -26.51 20.55 -12.38
N ASN A 137 -27.00 20.11 -13.55
CA ASN A 137 -27.85 18.93 -13.68
C ASN A 137 -27.14 17.64 -13.25
N ASP A 138 -25.84 17.51 -13.55
CA ASP A 138 -25.04 16.36 -13.08
C ASP A 138 -24.82 16.45 -11.56
N ALA A 139 -24.48 17.62 -11.00
CA ALA A 139 -24.31 17.78 -9.56
C ALA A 139 -25.59 17.46 -8.76
N GLN A 140 -26.77 17.86 -9.26
CA GLN A 140 -28.06 17.53 -8.64
C GLN A 140 -28.31 16.02 -8.59
N LYS A 141 -27.91 15.27 -9.61
CA LYS A 141 -28.06 13.80 -9.64
C LYS A 141 -27.17 13.09 -8.62
N TRP A 142 -26.04 13.70 -8.26
CA TRP A 142 -25.02 13.10 -7.38
C TRP A 142 -24.98 13.70 -5.97
N GLN A 143 -25.80 14.71 -5.66
CA GLN A 143 -25.75 15.45 -4.39
C GLN A 143 -25.92 14.59 -3.13
N ASP A 144 -26.67 13.48 -3.23
CA ASP A 144 -26.95 12.57 -2.11
C ASP A 144 -25.84 11.53 -1.92
N GLN A 145 -25.02 11.30 -2.94
CA GLN A 145 -23.96 10.28 -2.96
C GLN A 145 -22.56 10.89 -2.81
N ILE A 146 -22.36 12.14 -3.23
CA ILE A 146 -21.05 12.82 -3.26
C ILE A 146 -21.16 14.17 -2.53
N PRO A 147 -20.49 14.34 -1.37
CA PRO A 147 -20.55 15.60 -0.63
C PRO A 147 -19.98 16.79 -1.42
N GLU A 148 -18.97 16.56 -2.27
CA GLU A 148 -18.36 17.58 -3.12
C GLU A 148 -19.33 18.12 -4.20
N ALA A 149 -20.27 17.29 -4.68
CA ALA A 149 -21.31 17.73 -5.61
C ALA A 149 -22.30 18.69 -4.93
N LYS A 150 -22.64 18.40 -3.68
CA LYS A 150 -23.49 19.27 -2.84
C LYS A 150 -22.80 20.59 -2.51
N GLU A 151 -21.51 20.54 -2.18
CA GLU A 151 -20.71 21.75 -1.94
C GLU A 151 -20.56 22.61 -3.21
N PHE A 152 -20.40 21.98 -4.37
CA PHE A 152 -20.37 22.66 -5.66
C PHE A 152 -21.67 23.44 -5.94
N LEU A 153 -22.85 22.81 -5.74
CA LEU A 153 -24.15 23.47 -5.91
C LEU A 153 -24.31 24.70 -5.01
N LYS A 154 -23.93 24.58 -3.72
CA LYS A 154 -23.93 25.70 -2.77
C LYS A 154 -23.01 26.84 -3.22
N LYS A 155 -21.83 26.52 -3.75
CA LYS A 155 -20.84 27.51 -4.18
C LYS A 155 -21.27 28.26 -5.44
N VAL A 156 -22.00 27.61 -6.33
CA VAL A 156 -22.53 28.21 -7.57
C VAL A 156 -23.81 29.02 -7.32
N GLY A 157 -24.35 29.01 -6.09
CA GLY A 157 -25.55 29.76 -5.72
C GLY A 157 -26.84 29.14 -6.27
N VAL A 158 -26.82 27.86 -6.63
CA VAL A 158 -28.04 27.10 -6.89
C VAL A 158 -28.55 26.62 -5.55
N ASP A 159 -29.32 27.46 -4.88
CA ASP A 159 -30.10 27.03 -3.72
C ASP A 159 -31.02 25.90 -4.20
N THR A 160 -30.77 24.70 -3.69
CA THR A 160 -31.75 23.62 -3.73
C THR A 160 -32.96 24.10 -2.95
N PHE A 161 -33.99 24.57 -3.66
CA PHE A 161 -35.31 24.83 -3.07
C PHE A 161 -35.73 23.59 -2.28
N PRO A 162 -36.03 23.69 -0.98
CA PRO A 162 -36.86 22.70 -0.34
C PRO A 162 -38.27 22.87 -0.90
N ASP A 163 -38.87 21.76 -1.34
CA ASP A 163 -40.30 21.69 -1.64
C ASP A 163 -41.11 22.15 -0.41
N GLU A 164 -41.82 23.27 -0.52
CA GLU A 164 -43.08 23.58 0.16
C GLU A 164 -43.98 24.42 -0.75
#